data_AF-A0A241VTM2-F1
#
_entry.id   AF-A0A241VTM2-F1
#
_cell.length_a   1.000
_cell.length_b   1.000
_cell.length_c   1.000
_cell.angle_alpha   90.00
_cell.angle_beta   90.00
_cell.angle_gamma   90.00
#
_symmetry.space_group_name_H-M   'P 1'
#
loop_
_entity.id
_entity.type
_entity.pdbx_description
1 polymer ?
#
loop_
_entity_poly.entity_id
_entity_poly.type
_entity_poly.pdbx_seq_one_letter_code
_entity_poly.pdbx_strand_id
1 'polypeptide(L)'
;MKKILLACSLGLCTSLAQAQSVDFNSTPQFDVPEIGSGVGLLDQQKERAIGEKVYREVHKQLPVTQNPWIEDRLTLVFSHILSQTQLSQPVGLLLINDAQINAFAVPGGLFALNAGLINSARNMDEVAGVMAHEIAHVSQRHYSRSQEAFKGQGLLSLAGILVGAIVASQADGDVGAAVMMGSQAALMDKQLTYSRNQEREADRIGMQYMYRAGFNPQSMADFFEVMHRATSRVSFLPDFWLTHPLTTERMSEARLRANQLPVVKTSLVDQDFEILRWYSRVLSGQATELQLNSMVAQKNYAAELALVSLHIQQGDFSAAQKLLDEAHKQNATHALFIILQTDVLLGQNKISDALNAVRSSAIVMPENRALNYKYAEALIRNKDYAQAQIILQRFLQLNPRDVSGWRLMLQMANADRDATFRSINVLRYRAEVEYWTGNEENAIKSLLQAERIAKDSKSLSATIKQRVDQMQKERMLKI
;
A
#
# COMPACT_ATOMS: atom_id res chain seq x y z
N MET A 1 -93.04 -39.16 0.05
CA MET A 1 -93.12 -37.74 -0.39
C MET A 1 -93.49 -36.86 0.80
N LYS A 2 -92.61 -35.95 1.23
CA LYS A 2 -92.92 -34.54 1.59
C LYS A 2 -91.66 -33.85 2.12
N LYS A 3 -91.29 -32.76 1.44
CA LYS A 3 -90.18 -31.83 1.73
C LYS A 3 -90.57 -30.91 2.87
N ILE A 4 -89.64 -30.52 3.75
CA ILE A 4 -89.61 -29.20 4.40
C ILE A 4 -88.15 -28.74 4.56
N LEU A 5 -87.90 -27.50 4.13
CA LEU A 5 -86.70 -26.66 4.29
C LEU A 5 -86.58 -26.11 5.72
N LEU A 6 -85.35 -25.87 6.21
CA LEU A 6 -84.88 -24.64 6.90
C LEU A 6 -83.41 -24.88 7.32
N ALA A 7 -82.42 -24.21 6.74
CA ALA A 7 -81.89 -22.88 7.06
C ALA A 7 -81.07 -22.82 8.37
N CYS A 8 -79.81 -22.42 8.18
CA CYS A 8 -78.65 -22.39 9.08
C CYS A 8 -78.72 -21.31 10.18
N SER A 9 -77.98 -21.52 11.28
CA SER A 9 -76.90 -20.61 11.70
C SER A 9 -76.13 -21.05 12.96
N LEU A 10 -74.80 -21.08 12.80
CA LEU A 10 -73.68 -20.67 13.67
C LEU A 10 -73.59 -21.08 15.16
N GLY A 11 -72.41 -21.64 15.50
CA GLY A 11 -71.80 -21.57 16.83
C GLY A 11 -70.36 -22.10 16.82
N LEU A 12 -69.40 -21.23 17.11
CA LEU A 12 -67.96 -21.48 17.26
C LEU A 12 -67.62 -22.58 18.29
N CYS A 13 -66.51 -23.31 18.09
CA CYS A 13 -65.34 -23.27 18.99
C CYS A 13 -64.23 -24.25 18.56
N THR A 14 -63.00 -23.77 18.66
CA THR A 14 -61.71 -24.39 18.34
C THR A 14 -61.23 -25.38 19.41
N SER A 15 -60.58 -26.49 19.02
CA SER A 15 -59.21 -26.85 19.45
C SER A 15 -58.72 -28.22 18.96
N LEU A 16 -57.47 -28.19 18.46
CA LEU A 16 -56.35 -29.16 18.58
C LEU A 16 -56.50 -30.63 18.16
N ALA A 17 -55.71 -31.02 17.15
CA ALA A 17 -54.81 -32.18 17.23
C ALA A 17 -53.68 -32.06 16.17
N GLN A 18 -52.43 -32.09 16.62
CA GLN A 18 -51.23 -32.18 15.77
C GLN A 18 -51.05 -33.61 15.27
N ALA A 19 -50.83 -33.78 13.96
CA ALA A 19 -50.36 -35.03 13.38
C ALA A 19 -48.85 -34.91 13.09
N GLN A 20 -48.06 -35.80 13.68
CA GLN A 20 -46.64 -35.96 13.41
C GLN A 20 -46.44 -36.65 12.05
N SER A 21 -45.70 -36.02 11.14
CA SER A 21 -45.10 -36.69 9.99
C SER A 21 -43.68 -37.11 10.34
N VAL A 22 -43.40 -38.40 10.20
CA VAL A 22 -42.08 -39.01 10.39
C VAL A 22 -41.26 -38.77 9.12
N ASP A 23 -40.23 -37.92 9.22
CA ASP A 23 -39.28 -37.72 8.11
C ASP A 23 -38.21 -38.82 8.12
N PHE A 24 -38.29 -39.70 7.13
CA PHE A 24 -37.24 -40.65 6.75
C PHE A 24 -36.20 -39.92 5.90
N ASN A 25 -35.27 -39.20 6.53
CA ASN A 25 -34.01 -38.76 5.91
C ASN A 25 -32.96 -38.42 6.97
N SER A 26 -32.59 -39.41 7.80
CA SER A 26 -31.42 -39.30 8.67
C SER A 26 -30.19 -39.87 7.95
N THR A 27 -29.57 -39.09 7.07
CA THR A 27 -28.14 -39.27 6.78
C THR A 27 -27.37 -38.92 8.06
N PRO A 28 -26.42 -39.74 8.52
CA PRO A 28 -25.58 -39.38 9.66
C PRO A 28 -24.83 -38.10 9.31
N GLN A 29 -25.20 -37.01 9.97
CA GLN A 29 -24.48 -35.76 9.94
C GLN A 29 -23.15 -36.02 10.65
N PHE A 30 -22.13 -36.37 9.87
CA PHE A 30 -20.76 -36.18 10.30
C PHE A 30 -20.60 -34.67 10.51
N ASP A 31 -20.60 -34.26 11.78
CA ASP A 31 -20.17 -32.93 12.18
C ASP A 31 -18.66 -32.86 11.92
N VAL A 32 -18.31 -32.60 10.67
CA VAL A 32 -16.95 -32.22 10.31
C VAL A 32 -16.77 -30.82 10.91
N PRO A 33 -15.84 -30.61 11.86
CA PRO A 33 -15.54 -29.26 12.31
C PRO A 33 -15.23 -28.42 11.08
N GLU A 34 -15.87 -27.27 10.94
CA GLU A 34 -15.62 -26.32 9.87
C GLU A 34 -14.21 -25.74 10.08
N ILE A 35 -13.18 -26.49 9.65
CA ILE A 35 -11.80 -26.02 9.68
C ILE A 35 -11.64 -25.05 8.52
N GLY A 36 -11.96 -23.80 8.80
CA GLY A 36 -11.61 -22.66 7.96
C GLY A 36 -12.81 -22.00 7.28
N SER A 37 -13.48 -21.09 7.98
CA SER A 37 -13.87 -19.80 7.41
C SER A 37 -14.38 -18.87 8.52
N GLY A 38 -13.93 -17.62 8.52
CA GLY A 38 -14.52 -16.56 9.34
C GLY A 38 -13.68 -16.10 10.54
N VAL A 39 -12.77 -15.17 10.30
CA VAL A 39 -12.35 -14.24 11.35
C VAL A 39 -13.58 -13.41 11.71
N GLY A 40 -13.95 -13.32 12.99
CA GLY A 40 -15.04 -12.44 13.41
C GLY A 40 -14.76 -10.99 12.99
N LEU A 41 -15.80 -10.25 12.57
CA LEU A 41 -15.67 -8.85 12.11
C LEU A 41 -14.89 -7.96 13.09
N LEU A 42 -15.03 -8.22 14.40
CA LEU A 42 -14.34 -7.49 15.46
C LEU A 42 -12.82 -7.68 15.42
N ASP A 43 -12.34 -8.87 15.07
CA ASP A 43 -10.90 -9.14 15.00
C ASP A 43 -10.29 -8.55 13.73
N GLN A 44 -11.03 -8.54 12.61
CA GLN A 44 -10.61 -7.82 11.40
C GLN A 44 -10.50 -6.30 11.63
N GLN A 45 -11.46 -5.71 12.36
CA GLN A 45 -11.40 -4.28 12.71
C GLN A 45 -10.20 -3.96 13.62
N LYS A 46 -9.90 -4.83 14.60
CA LYS A 46 -8.71 -4.69 15.44
C LYS A 46 -7.41 -4.83 14.65
N GLU A 47 -7.30 -5.86 13.83
CA GLU A 47 -6.14 -6.08 12.94
C GLU A 47 -5.90 -4.85 12.06
N ARG A 48 -6.96 -4.30 11.45
CA ARG A 48 -6.87 -3.06 10.66
C ARG A 48 -6.41 -1.86 11.49
N ALA A 49 -6.97 -1.65 12.68
CA ALA A 49 -6.57 -0.53 13.55
C ALA A 49 -5.08 -0.62 13.95
N ILE A 50 -4.57 -1.84 14.15
CA ILE A 50 -3.14 -2.10 14.40
C ILE A 50 -2.33 -1.76 13.16
N GLY A 51 -2.72 -2.26 11.99
CA GLY A 51 -2.04 -1.95 10.73
C GLY A 51 -2.00 -0.44 10.43
N GLU A 52 -3.07 0.29 10.72
CA GLU A 52 -3.10 1.76 10.58
C GLU A 52 -2.21 2.47 11.60
N LYS A 53 -2.08 1.93 12.82
CA LYS A 53 -1.12 2.44 13.81
C LYS A 53 0.32 2.20 13.35
N VAL A 54 0.62 1.01 12.84
CA VAL A 54 1.93 0.69 12.24
C VAL A 54 2.22 1.58 11.04
N TYR A 55 1.25 1.81 10.16
CA TYR A 55 1.38 2.70 9.00
C TYR A 55 1.89 4.08 9.42
N ARG A 56 1.28 4.65 10.47
CA ARG A 56 1.67 5.95 11.00
C ARG A 56 3.05 5.94 11.63
N GLU A 57 3.43 4.89 12.35
CA GLU A 57 4.77 4.79 12.95
C GLU A 57 5.86 4.59 11.88
N VAL A 58 5.60 3.76 10.86
CA VAL A 58 6.49 3.58 9.70
C VAL A 58 6.70 4.91 8.98
N HIS A 59 5.63 5.68 8.71
CA HIS A 59 5.75 7.00 8.10
C HIS A 59 6.54 8.01 8.94
N LYS A 60 6.52 7.87 10.27
CA LYS A 60 7.22 8.75 11.19
C LYS A 60 8.71 8.44 11.26
N GLN A 61 9.05 7.15 11.26
CA GLN A 61 10.41 6.67 11.54
C GLN A 61 11.22 6.39 10.28
N LEU A 62 10.57 6.03 9.17
CA LEU A 62 11.24 5.59 7.94
C LEU A 62 11.04 6.61 6.81
N PRO A 63 11.99 6.69 5.87
CA PRO A 63 11.90 7.58 4.71
C PRO A 63 10.92 7.01 3.67
N VAL A 64 9.62 7.05 3.94
CA VAL A 64 8.59 6.55 3.01
C VAL A 64 8.52 7.46 1.79
N THR A 65 8.67 6.88 0.60
CA THR A 65 8.50 7.57 -0.68
C THR A 65 7.06 8.07 -0.82
N GLN A 66 6.90 9.32 -1.24
CA GLN A 66 5.59 9.95 -1.45
C GLN A 66 5.51 10.43 -2.89
N ASN A 67 5.31 9.47 -3.79
CA ASN A 67 5.26 9.70 -5.22
C ASN A 67 4.08 8.89 -5.80
N PRO A 68 2.97 9.55 -6.17
CA PRO A 68 1.78 8.86 -6.62
C PRO A 68 2.02 7.93 -7.82
N TRP A 69 2.91 8.29 -8.76
CA TRP A 69 3.13 7.49 -9.97
C TRP A 69 3.78 6.14 -9.67
N ILE A 70 4.85 6.12 -8.85
CA ILE A 70 5.51 4.87 -8.49
C ILE A 70 4.61 4.01 -7.59
N GLU A 71 3.92 4.64 -6.64
CA GLU A 71 2.97 3.98 -5.76
C GLU A 71 1.84 3.32 -6.55
N ASP A 72 1.25 4.01 -7.53
CA ASP A 72 0.17 3.49 -8.37
C ASP A 72 0.64 2.26 -9.18
N ARG A 73 1.86 2.31 -9.73
CA ARG A 73 2.40 1.19 -10.51
C ARG A 73 2.59 -0.06 -9.66
N LEU A 74 3.12 0.09 -8.45
CA LEU A 74 3.28 -1.03 -7.51
C LEU A 74 1.94 -1.50 -6.96
N THR A 75 1.03 -0.56 -6.65
CA THR A 75 -0.31 -0.87 -6.14
C THR A 75 -1.13 -1.65 -7.17
N LEU A 76 -0.97 -1.39 -8.46
CA LEU A 76 -1.64 -2.14 -9.52
C LEU A 76 -1.27 -3.63 -9.47
N VAL A 77 0.03 -3.93 -9.43
CA VAL A 77 0.56 -5.31 -9.32
C VAL A 77 0.07 -5.96 -8.04
N PHE A 78 0.23 -5.25 -6.92
CA PHE A 78 -0.26 -5.69 -5.61
C PHE A 78 -1.76 -6.01 -5.62
N SER A 79 -2.60 -5.14 -6.20
CA SER A 79 -4.05 -5.32 -6.26
C SER A 79 -4.45 -6.51 -7.12
N HIS A 80 -3.75 -6.73 -8.24
CA HIS A 80 -3.99 -7.90 -9.08
C HIS A 80 -3.72 -9.21 -8.31
N ILE A 81 -2.61 -9.29 -7.58
CA ILE A 81 -2.28 -10.47 -6.76
C ILE A 81 -3.28 -10.62 -5.62
N LEU A 82 -3.56 -9.52 -4.89
CA LEU A 82 -4.48 -9.50 -3.76
C LEU A 82 -5.89 -9.99 -4.15
N SER A 83 -6.36 -9.64 -5.35
CA SER A 83 -7.67 -10.06 -5.87
C SER A 83 -7.81 -11.59 -6.03
N GLN A 84 -6.69 -12.33 -5.96
CA GLN A 84 -6.66 -13.80 -5.99
C GLN A 84 -6.76 -14.45 -4.61
N THR A 85 -6.95 -13.63 -3.56
CA THR A 85 -7.02 -14.05 -2.16
C THR A 85 -8.39 -13.77 -1.55
N GLN A 86 -8.63 -14.30 -0.35
CA GLN A 86 -9.83 -13.99 0.44
C GLN A 86 -9.59 -12.87 1.48
N LEU A 87 -8.46 -12.14 1.38
CA LEU A 87 -8.17 -11.05 2.30
C LEU A 87 -9.17 -9.92 2.14
N SER A 88 -9.66 -9.41 3.28
CA SER A 88 -10.41 -8.16 3.32
C SER A 88 -9.50 -6.98 2.95
N GLN A 89 -10.09 -5.81 2.71
CA GLN A 89 -9.35 -4.64 2.23
C GLN A 89 -8.14 -4.29 3.12
N PRO A 90 -6.90 -4.41 2.61
CA PRO A 90 -5.69 -4.12 3.36
C PRO A 90 -5.58 -2.64 3.73
N VAL A 91 -4.68 -2.36 4.68
CA VAL A 91 -4.27 -0.98 4.99
C VAL A 91 -3.56 -0.35 3.79
N GLY A 92 -2.70 -1.09 3.08
CA GLY A 92 -2.10 -0.64 1.83
C GLY A 92 -0.67 -1.12 1.63
N LEU A 93 -0.02 -0.55 0.62
CA LEU A 93 1.36 -0.81 0.25
C LEU A 93 2.17 0.48 0.39
N LEU A 94 3.34 0.39 1.03
CA LEU A 94 4.31 1.46 1.15
C LEU A 94 5.58 1.16 0.37
N LEU A 95 6.22 2.21 -0.13
CA LEU A 95 7.57 2.16 -0.67
C LEU A 95 8.50 2.91 0.27
N ILE A 96 9.50 2.25 0.82
CA ILE A 96 10.52 2.83 1.70
C ILE A 96 11.75 3.16 0.85
N ASN A 97 12.24 4.39 1.00
CA ASN A 97 13.48 4.82 0.37
C ASN A 97 14.70 4.26 1.13
N ASP A 98 15.00 3.00 0.83
CA ASP A 98 16.15 2.28 1.35
C ASP A 98 16.77 1.45 0.22
N ALA A 99 18.11 1.40 0.18
CA ALA A 99 18.90 0.63 -0.77
C ALA A 99 18.96 -0.87 -0.47
N GLN A 100 18.61 -1.29 0.74
CA GLN A 100 18.55 -2.71 1.08
C GLN A 100 17.42 -3.41 0.33
N ILE A 101 17.66 -4.68 -0.03
CA ILE A 101 16.61 -5.56 -0.56
C ILE A 101 15.78 -6.05 0.63
N ASN A 102 14.60 -5.47 0.82
CA ASN A 102 13.69 -5.87 1.88
C ASN A 102 12.22 -5.66 1.49
N ALA A 103 11.36 -6.42 2.16
CA ALA A 103 9.91 -6.33 2.13
C ALA A 103 9.37 -6.84 3.47
N PHE A 104 8.23 -6.33 3.90
CA PHE A 104 7.53 -6.90 5.05
C PHE A 104 6.02 -6.66 4.94
N ALA A 105 5.28 -7.47 5.69
CA ALA A 105 3.87 -7.25 5.94
C ALA A 105 3.57 -7.31 7.42
N VAL A 106 2.54 -6.60 7.86
CA VAL A 106 2.05 -6.67 9.24
C VAL A 106 0.55 -6.98 9.28
N PRO A 107 0.04 -7.48 10.42
CA PRO A 107 -1.39 -7.67 10.64
C PRO A 107 -2.22 -6.43 10.29
N GLY A 108 -3.41 -6.64 9.74
CA GLY A 108 -4.23 -5.57 9.14
C GLY A 108 -3.93 -5.30 7.67
N GLY A 109 -2.92 -5.96 7.08
CA GLY A 109 -2.62 -5.87 5.66
C GLY A 109 -1.92 -4.57 5.30
N LEU A 110 -0.99 -4.11 6.13
CA LEU A 110 0.00 -3.12 5.70
C LEU A 110 1.21 -3.88 5.16
N PHE A 111 1.62 -3.54 3.95
CA PHE A 111 2.76 -4.09 3.24
C PHE A 111 3.75 -2.97 2.97
N ALA A 112 5.04 -3.30 2.93
CA ALA A 112 6.08 -2.36 2.57
C ALA A 112 7.15 -3.05 1.72
N LEU A 113 7.69 -2.30 0.76
CA LEU A 113 8.82 -2.70 -0.07
C LEU A 113 9.91 -1.64 0.04
N ASN A 114 11.17 -2.05 -0.02
CA ASN A 114 12.28 -1.12 -0.17
C ASN A 114 12.56 -0.82 -1.64
N ALA A 115 13.01 0.40 -1.93
CA ALA A 115 13.47 0.78 -3.26
C ALA A 115 14.60 -0.14 -3.78
N GLY A 116 15.48 -0.61 -2.89
CA GLY A 116 16.55 -1.57 -3.19
C GLY A 116 16.06 -2.89 -3.79
N LEU A 117 14.88 -3.37 -3.39
CA LEU A 117 14.24 -4.55 -3.97
C LEU A 117 13.89 -4.30 -5.44
N ILE A 118 13.21 -3.19 -5.73
CA ILE A 118 12.84 -2.81 -7.11
C ILE A 118 14.09 -2.60 -7.97
N ASN A 119 15.11 -1.97 -7.39
CA ASN A 119 16.35 -1.62 -8.10
C ASN A 119 17.24 -2.84 -8.41
N SER A 120 17.01 -3.95 -7.69
CA SER A 120 17.72 -5.23 -7.85
C SER A 120 16.97 -6.21 -8.75
N ALA A 121 15.64 -6.09 -8.85
CA ALA A 121 14.82 -6.93 -9.71
C ALA A 121 15.12 -6.71 -11.20
N ARG A 122 14.96 -7.78 -11.99
CA ARG A 122 15.18 -7.77 -13.44
C ARG A 122 13.92 -7.50 -14.25
N ASN A 123 12.75 -7.74 -13.68
CA ASN A 123 11.45 -7.50 -14.31
C ASN A 123 10.39 -7.31 -13.21
N MET A 124 9.17 -6.92 -13.62
CA MET A 124 8.07 -6.71 -12.69
C MET A 124 7.61 -8.01 -12.00
N ASP A 125 7.70 -9.15 -12.68
CA ASP A 125 7.25 -10.44 -12.13
C ASP A 125 8.11 -10.89 -10.93
N GLU A 126 9.38 -10.49 -10.87
CA GLU A 126 10.24 -10.71 -9.70
C GLU A 126 9.76 -9.89 -8.49
N VAL A 127 9.38 -8.62 -8.70
CA VAL A 127 8.77 -7.78 -7.66
C VAL A 127 7.41 -8.35 -7.23
N ALA A 128 6.61 -8.79 -8.19
CA ALA A 128 5.34 -9.48 -7.95
C ALA A 128 5.54 -10.77 -7.14
N GLY A 129 6.66 -11.48 -7.33
CA GLY A 129 7.03 -12.65 -6.55
C GLY A 129 7.17 -12.36 -5.07
N VAL A 130 7.89 -11.28 -4.72
CA VAL A 130 8.01 -10.87 -3.31
C VAL A 130 6.67 -10.39 -2.76
N MET A 131 5.91 -9.58 -3.51
CA MET A 131 4.57 -9.16 -3.08
C MET A 131 3.65 -10.35 -2.83
N ALA A 132 3.66 -11.36 -3.70
CA ALA A 132 2.84 -12.56 -3.56
C ALA A 132 3.24 -13.41 -2.36
N HIS A 133 4.54 -13.49 -2.06
CA HIS A 133 5.06 -14.12 -0.86
C HIS A 133 4.53 -13.44 0.41
N GLU A 134 4.66 -12.11 0.50
CA GLU A 134 4.14 -11.34 1.64
C GLU A 134 2.61 -11.45 1.77
N ILE A 135 1.88 -11.38 0.66
CA ILE A 135 0.43 -11.58 0.63
C ILE A 135 0.08 -13.00 1.12
N ALA A 136 0.87 -14.01 0.76
CA ALA A 136 0.69 -15.37 1.27
C ALA A 136 0.86 -15.43 2.79
N HIS A 137 1.87 -14.74 3.37
CA HIS A 137 2.01 -14.66 4.82
C HIS A 137 0.77 -14.10 5.54
N VAL A 138 0.21 -13.01 5.02
CA VAL A 138 -0.97 -12.36 5.61
C VAL A 138 -2.24 -13.19 5.38
N SER A 139 -2.47 -13.67 4.16
CA SER A 139 -3.66 -14.48 3.82
C SER A 139 -3.71 -15.80 4.58
N GLN A 140 -2.55 -16.43 4.80
CA GLN A 140 -2.43 -17.64 5.61
C GLN A 140 -2.29 -17.36 7.12
N ARG A 141 -2.45 -16.10 7.53
CA ARG A 141 -2.40 -15.63 8.93
C ARG A 141 -1.19 -16.18 9.70
N HIS A 142 -0.01 -16.22 9.07
CA HIS A 142 1.19 -16.79 9.69
C HIS A 142 1.51 -16.11 11.02
N TYR A 143 1.36 -14.79 11.14
CA TYR A 143 1.52 -14.06 12.40
C TYR A 143 0.51 -14.44 13.49
N SER A 144 -0.77 -14.57 13.14
CA SER A 144 -1.82 -14.90 14.12
C SER A 144 -1.69 -16.35 14.60
N ARG A 145 -1.39 -17.29 13.69
CA ARG A 145 -1.12 -18.70 14.02
C ARG A 145 0.12 -18.87 14.89
N SER A 146 1.18 -18.10 14.64
CA SER A 146 2.37 -18.08 15.50
C SER A 146 2.04 -17.57 16.91
N GLN A 147 1.20 -16.54 17.06
CA GLN A 147 0.80 -16.02 18.38
C GLN A 147 -0.08 -16.99 19.18
N GLU A 148 -0.99 -17.72 18.54
CA GLU A 148 -1.77 -18.77 19.24
C GLU A 148 -0.86 -19.84 19.85
N ALA A 149 0.30 -20.12 19.21
CA ALA A 149 1.33 -20.97 19.76
C ALA A 149 2.13 -20.30 20.91
N PHE A 150 2.31 -18.98 20.88
CA PHE A 150 2.92 -18.16 21.93
C PHE A 150 1.86 -17.49 22.82
N LYS A 151 1.17 -18.29 23.66
CA LYS A 151 0.20 -17.80 24.65
C LYS A 151 0.81 -16.69 25.53
N GLY A 152 0.54 -15.41 25.24
CA GLY A 152 0.88 -14.31 26.16
C GLY A 152 1.14 -12.92 25.59
N GLN A 153 1.33 -12.75 24.27
CA GLN A 153 1.53 -11.43 23.66
C GLN A 153 0.39 -11.10 22.70
N GLY A 154 -0.18 -9.91 22.82
CA GLY A 154 -1.21 -9.42 21.91
C GLY A 154 -0.62 -8.87 20.62
N LEU A 155 -1.40 -8.90 19.54
CA LEU A 155 -1.05 -8.47 18.19
C LEU A 155 -0.41 -7.07 18.10
N LEU A 156 -0.80 -6.17 19.01
CA LEU A 156 -0.22 -4.83 19.17
C LEU A 156 1.27 -4.88 19.56
N SER A 157 1.65 -5.73 20.52
CA SER A 157 3.04 -5.85 20.98
C SER A 157 3.94 -6.38 19.88
N LEU A 158 3.45 -7.32 19.06
CA LEU A 158 4.20 -7.84 17.92
C LEU A 158 4.40 -6.78 16.85
N ALA A 159 3.36 -5.99 16.56
CA ALA A 159 3.45 -4.85 15.66
C ALA A 159 4.51 -3.83 16.11
N GLY A 160 4.59 -3.54 17.41
CA GLY A 160 5.64 -2.67 17.96
C GLY A 160 7.05 -3.24 17.83
N ILE A 161 7.22 -4.55 18.12
CA ILE A 161 8.50 -5.24 17.94
C ILE A 161 8.95 -5.20 16.47
N LEU A 162 8.04 -5.48 15.53
CA LEU A 162 8.31 -5.42 14.09
C LEU A 162 8.80 -4.04 13.67
N VAL A 163 8.07 -2.98 14.05
CA VAL A 163 8.47 -1.60 13.75
C VAL A 163 9.82 -1.27 14.39
N GLY A 164 10.02 -1.63 15.66
CA GLY A 164 11.28 -1.40 16.35
C GLY A 164 12.48 -2.08 15.67
N ALA A 165 12.31 -3.31 15.21
CA ALA A 165 13.34 -4.04 14.47
C ALA A 165 13.68 -3.37 13.13
N ILE A 166 12.67 -2.95 12.36
CA ILE A 166 12.87 -2.27 11.08
C ILE A 166 13.57 -0.91 11.29
N VAL A 167 13.24 -0.17 12.34
CA VAL A 167 13.90 1.12 12.62
C VAL A 167 15.35 0.90 13.06
N ALA A 168 15.60 -0.12 13.90
CA ALA A 168 16.94 -0.43 14.37
C ALA A 168 17.88 -0.86 13.23
N SER A 169 17.37 -1.54 12.21
CA SER A 169 18.20 -2.00 11.10
C SER A 169 18.63 -0.89 10.12
N GLN A 170 17.96 0.27 10.16
CA GLN A 170 18.34 1.47 9.41
C GLN A 170 19.43 2.29 10.10
N ALA A 171 19.73 2.00 11.37
CA ALA A 171 20.77 2.74 12.08
C ALA A 171 22.16 2.32 11.55
N ASP A 172 22.89 3.29 11.00
CA ASP A 172 24.26 3.09 10.50
C ASP A 172 25.16 2.53 11.60
N GLY A 173 25.41 1.21 11.55
CA GLY A 173 26.60 0.56 12.09
C GLY A 173 26.92 0.70 13.58
N ASP A 174 26.10 1.36 14.41
CA ASP A 174 26.30 1.35 15.86
C ASP A 174 25.77 0.04 16.45
N VAL A 175 26.56 -1.01 16.18
CA VAL A 175 26.44 -2.37 16.70
C VAL A 175 26.24 -2.37 18.23
N GLY A 176 26.57 -1.28 18.93
CA GLY A 176 26.40 -1.12 20.37
C GLY A 176 24.96 -1.25 20.89
N ALA A 177 23.94 -0.80 20.14
CA ALA A 177 22.55 -0.90 20.61
C ALA A 177 21.91 -2.28 20.37
N ALA A 178 22.31 -2.97 19.29
CA ALA A 178 21.82 -4.32 18.97
C ALA A 178 22.45 -5.41 19.86
N VAL A 179 23.71 -5.21 20.29
CA VAL A 179 24.45 -6.18 21.11
C VAL A 179 24.04 -6.15 22.60
N MET A 180 23.50 -5.05 23.12
CA MET A 180 23.11 -4.93 24.54
C MET A 180 21.89 -5.79 24.95
N MET A 181 21.26 -6.50 24.02
CA MET A 181 20.06 -7.29 24.27
C MET A 181 20.24 -8.78 23.91
N GLY A 182 21.41 -9.40 24.06
CA GLY A 182 21.67 -10.76 23.55
C GLY A 182 20.58 -11.83 23.82
N SER A 183 19.90 -11.81 24.98
CA SER A 183 18.75 -12.69 25.26
C SER A 183 17.41 -12.13 24.77
N GLN A 184 17.15 -10.84 24.94
CA GLN A 184 15.89 -10.20 24.56
C GLN A 184 15.75 -10.06 23.04
N ALA A 185 16.84 -9.70 22.35
CA ALA A 185 16.94 -9.65 20.89
C ALA A 185 16.83 -11.05 20.28
N ALA A 186 17.43 -12.08 20.88
CA ALA A 186 17.27 -13.45 20.40
C ALA A 186 15.82 -13.99 20.57
N LEU A 187 15.11 -13.51 21.60
CA LEU A 187 13.68 -13.79 21.77
C LEU A 187 12.84 -13.03 20.74
N MET A 188 13.15 -11.78 20.46
CA MET A 188 12.49 -10.98 19.42
C MET A 188 12.72 -11.58 18.03
N ASP A 189 13.96 -11.92 17.68
CA ASP A 189 14.33 -12.58 16.42
C ASP A 189 13.50 -13.86 16.21
N LYS A 190 13.46 -14.76 17.20
CA LYS A 190 12.62 -15.98 17.16
C LYS A 190 11.12 -15.72 17.00
N GLN A 191 10.62 -14.57 17.45
CA GLN A 191 9.21 -14.20 17.29
C GLN A 191 8.91 -13.62 15.91
N LEU A 192 9.90 -13.00 15.27
CA LEU A 192 9.78 -12.39 13.95
C LEU A 192 10.09 -13.37 12.81
N THR A 193 10.96 -14.35 13.05
CA THR A 193 11.32 -15.37 12.06
C THR A 193 10.18 -16.34 11.82
N TYR A 194 9.80 -16.51 10.56
CA TYR A 194 8.85 -17.53 10.18
C TYR A 194 9.47 -18.93 10.22
N SER A 195 8.66 -19.91 10.61
CA SER A 195 9.08 -21.32 10.55
C SER A 195 9.31 -21.75 9.10
N ARG A 196 10.18 -22.74 8.90
CA ARG A 196 10.43 -23.35 7.57
C ARG A 196 9.15 -23.87 6.89
N ASN A 197 8.14 -24.25 7.66
CA ASN A 197 6.86 -24.69 7.11
C ASN A 197 6.02 -23.51 6.60
N GLN A 198 6.01 -22.40 7.34
CA GLN A 198 5.32 -21.17 6.93
C GLN A 198 5.96 -20.58 5.66
N GLU A 199 7.28 -20.55 5.59
CA GLU A 199 8.00 -20.11 4.39
C GLU A 199 7.66 -20.98 3.17
N ARG A 200 7.70 -22.31 3.29
CA ARG A 200 7.32 -23.22 2.19
C ARG A 200 5.85 -23.09 1.79
N GLU A 201 4.97 -22.84 2.76
CA GLU A 201 3.56 -22.57 2.51
C GLU A 201 3.38 -21.26 1.75
N ALA A 202 4.07 -20.19 2.16
CA ALA A 202 4.06 -18.88 1.53
C ALA A 202 4.61 -18.94 0.09
N ASP A 203 5.75 -19.60 -0.13
CA ASP A 203 6.34 -19.80 -1.47
C ASP A 203 5.32 -20.48 -2.40
N ARG A 204 4.71 -21.58 -1.94
CA ARG A 204 3.76 -22.37 -2.74
C ARG A 204 2.49 -21.61 -3.05
N ILE A 205 1.89 -20.96 -2.06
CA ILE A 205 0.62 -20.23 -2.22
C ILE A 205 0.86 -18.93 -2.98
N GLY A 206 1.95 -18.23 -2.71
CA GLY A 206 2.37 -17.04 -3.46
C GLY A 206 2.50 -17.31 -4.94
N MET A 207 3.16 -18.40 -5.35
CA MET A 207 3.23 -18.80 -6.77
C MET A 207 1.86 -19.07 -7.39
N GLN A 208 0.93 -19.64 -6.64
CA GLN A 208 -0.45 -19.85 -7.11
C GLN A 208 -1.18 -18.50 -7.30
N TYR A 209 -0.98 -17.54 -6.40
CA TYR A 209 -1.53 -16.19 -6.56
C TYR A 209 -0.92 -15.47 -7.76
N MET A 210 0.39 -15.56 -7.95
CA MET A 210 1.07 -15.01 -9.14
C MET A 210 0.47 -15.57 -10.43
N TYR A 211 0.38 -16.90 -10.53
CA TYR A 211 -0.16 -17.57 -11.71
C TYR A 211 -1.58 -17.10 -12.02
N ARG A 212 -2.46 -17.07 -11.01
CA ARG A 212 -3.85 -16.65 -11.18
C ARG A 212 -3.98 -15.16 -11.54
N ALA A 213 -3.06 -14.33 -11.06
CA ALA A 213 -2.98 -12.91 -11.38
C ALA A 213 -2.28 -12.64 -12.74
N GLY A 214 -1.83 -13.67 -13.45
CA GLY A 214 -1.19 -13.57 -14.76
C GLY A 214 0.31 -13.24 -14.72
N PHE A 215 0.96 -13.34 -13.56
CA PHE A 215 2.40 -13.18 -13.40
C PHE A 215 3.12 -14.53 -13.47
N ASN A 216 4.37 -14.53 -13.91
CA ASN A 216 5.17 -15.74 -14.02
C ASN A 216 5.64 -16.27 -12.65
N PRO A 217 5.20 -17.46 -12.22
CA PRO A 217 5.60 -18.04 -10.94
C PRO A 217 7.10 -18.36 -10.85
N GLN A 218 7.77 -18.56 -11.99
CA GLN A 218 9.23 -18.77 -12.02
C GLN A 218 9.99 -17.56 -11.49
N SER A 219 9.44 -16.36 -11.64
CA SER A 219 10.09 -15.12 -11.25
C SER A 219 10.28 -15.01 -9.74
N MET A 220 9.48 -15.69 -8.93
CA MET A 220 9.73 -15.81 -7.48
C MET A 220 11.05 -16.55 -7.20
N ALA A 221 11.26 -17.70 -7.86
CA ALA A 221 12.50 -18.47 -7.73
C ALA A 221 13.70 -17.72 -8.34
N ASP A 222 13.49 -17.05 -9.47
CA ASP A 222 14.51 -16.23 -10.13
C ASP A 222 14.97 -15.07 -9.22
N PHE A 223 14.07 -14.47 -8.45
CA PHE A 223 14.39 -13.41 -7.49
C PHE A 223 15.12 -13.93 -6.25
N PHE A 224 14.82 -15.16 -5.79
CA PHE A 224 15.61 -15.81 -4.74
C PHE A 224 17.08 -15.91 -5.11
N GLU A 225 17.41 -16.18 -6.38
CA GLU A 225 18.79 -16.15 -6.86
C GLU A 225 19.40 -14.74 -6.84
N VAL A 226 18.62 -13.71 -7.20
CA VAL A 226 19.06 -12.31 -7.12
C VAL A 226 19.45 -11.97 -5.68
N MET A 227 18.58 -12.31 -4.72
CA MET A 227 18.85 -12.13 -3.30
C MET A 227 20.08 -12.92 -2.83
N HIS A 228 20.18 -14.20 -3.20
CA HIS A 228 21.31 -15.04 -2.80
C HIS A 228 22.65 -14.47 -3.30
N ARG A 229 22.70 -13.97 -4.53
CA ARG A 229 23.90 -13.33 -5.11
C ARG A 229 24.23 -11.99 -4.46
N ALA A 230 23.22 -11.19 -4.12
CA ALA A 230 23.41 -9.93 -3.41
C ALA A 230 24.03 -10.17 -2.02
N THR A 231 23.52 -11.16 -1.30
CA THR A 231 23.98 -11.50 0.06
C THR A 231 25.35 -12.20 0.08
N SER A 232 25.66 -13.04 -0.91
CA SER A 232 26.94 -13.76 -0.98
C SER A 232 28.16 -12.87 -1.21
N ARG A 233 27.94 -11.59 -1.56
CA ARG A 233 28.99 -10.59 -1.82
C ARG A 233 29.25 -9.67 -0.63
N VAL A 234 28.49 -9.81 0.46
CA VAL A 234 28.52 -8.90 1.61
C VAL A 234 28.66 -9.72 2.89
N SER A 235 29.45 -9.23 3.85
CA SER A 235 29.64 -9.88 5.17
C SER A 235 28.43 -9.73 6.11
N PHE A 236 27.35 -9.08 5.65
CA PHE A 236 26.13 -8.78 6.39
C PHE A 236 24.92 -9.34 5.65
N LEU A 237 24.02 -10.03 6.38
CA LEU A 237 22.77 -10.57 5.84
C LEU A 237 21.71 -9.46 5.81
N PRO A 238 21.03 -9.19 4.67
CA PRO A 238 19.90 -8.26 4.65
C PRO A 238 18.81 -8.68 5.64
N ASP A 239 18.09 -7.73 6.25
CA ASP A 239 17.08 -8.04 7.29
C ASP A 239 15.99 -9.01 6.82
N PHE A 240 15.66 -8.97 5.52
CA PHE A 240 14.75 -9.92 4.89
C PHE A 240 15.14 -11.39 5.19
N TRP A 241 16.44 -11.70 5.33
CA TRP A 241 16.93 -13.04 5.65
C TRP A 241 16.78 -13.42 7.13
N LEU A 242 16.73 -12.44 8.03
CA LEU A 242 16.51 -12.68 9.45
C LEU A 242 15.06 -13.12 9.69
N THR A 243 14.12 -12.54 8.96
CA THR A 243 12.69 -12.90 9.05
C THR A 243 12.28 -14.03 8.09
N HIS A 244 12.89 -14.10 6.90
CA HIS A 244 12.64 -15.11 5.85
C HIS A 244 13.93 -15.86 5.45
N PRO A 245 14.37 -16.87 6.23
CA PRO A 245 15.59 -17.60 5.92
C PRO A 245 15.52 -18.32 4.57
N LEU A 246 16.32 -17.90 3.59
CA LEU A 246 16.36 -18.51 2.27
C LEU A 246 17.42 -19.63 2.22
N THR A 247 16.99 -20.89 2.17
CA THR A 247 17.91 -22.04 2.07
C THR A 247 18.08 -22.49 0.62
N THR A 248 19.17 -23.19 0.31
CA THR A 248 19.35 -23.86 -0.99
C THR A 248 18.22 -24.85 -1.28
N GLU A 249 17.70 -25.50 -0.25
CA GLU A 249 16.51 -26.35 -0.30
C GLU A 249 15.27 -25.56 -0.75
N ARG A 250 14.99 -24.39 -0.16
CA ARG A 250 13.85 -23.53 -0.55
C ARG A 250 13.96 -23.05 -2.00
N MET A 251 15.15 -22.60 -2.43
CA MET A 251 15.36 -22.20 -3.83
C MET A 251 15.08 -23.35 -4.79
N SER A 252 15.56 -24.56 -4.46
CA SER A 252 15.37 -25.76 -5.27
C SER A 252 13.90 -26.18 -5.32
N GLU A 253 13.21 -26.21 -4.16
CA GLU A 253 11.78 -26.49 -4.10
C GLU A 253 10.95 -25.45 -4.86
N ALA A 254 11.30 -24.17 -4.73
CA ALA A 254 10.61 -23.08 -5.41
C ALA A 254 10.69 -23.26 -6.94
N ARG A 255 11.88 -23.59 -7.45
CA ARG A 255 12.08 -23.90 -8.88
C ARG A 255 11.25 -25.10 -9.33
N LEU A 256 11.29 -26.19 -8.55
CA LEU A 256 10.55 -27.41 -8.86
C LEU A 256 9.04 -27.17 -8.91
N ARG A 257 8.49 -26.40 -7.97
CA ARG A 257 7.06 -26.04 -7.93
C ARG A 257 6.67 -25.12 -9.07
N ALA A 258 7.48 -24.11 -9.36
CA ALA A 258 7.22 -23.21 -10.48
C ALA A 258 7.17 -23.98 -11.82
N ASN A 259 7.96 -25.06 -11.98
CA ASN A 259 7.92 -25.93 -13.16
C ASN A 259 6.64 -26.77 -13.28
N GLN A 260 5.88 -26.92 -12.20
CA GLN A 260 4.59 -27.63 -12.19
C GLN A 260 3.41 -26.73 -12.56
N LEU A 261 3.61 -25.41 -12.56
CA LEU A 261 2.60 -24.45 -12.99
C LEU A 261 2.69 -24.20 -14.50
N PRO A 262 1.57 -23.88 -15.17
CA PRO A 262 1.61 -23.55 -16.59
C PRO A 262 2.51 -22.35 -16.87
N VAL A 263 3.22 -22.41 -18.00
CA VAL A 263 4.18 -21.39 -18.38
C VAL A 263 3.45 -20.09 -18.71
N VAL A 264 3.78 -19.03 -17.97
CA VAL A 264 3.41 -17.66 -18.29
C VAL A 264 4.63 -17.01 -18.94
N LYS A 265 4.46 -16.44 -20.14
CA LYS A 265 5.56 -15.77 -20.84
C LYS A 265 5.91 -14.48 -20.12
N THR A 266 7.16 -14.35 -19.69
CA THR A 266 7.73 -13.08 -19.24
C THR A 266 8.32 -12.29 -20.39
N SER A 267 8.19 -10.97 -20.33
CA SER A 267 9.10 -10.09 -21.06
C SER A 267 10.25 -9.71 -20.15
N LEU A 268 11.47 -10.12 -20.50
CA LEU A 268 12.69 -9.60 -19.88
C LEU A 268 12.98 -8.15 -20.32
N VAL A 269 12.36 -7.71 -21.41
CA VAL A 269 12.43 -6.34 -21.93
C VAL A 269 11.06 -5.72 -21.70
N ASP A 270 10.85 -5.23 -20.48
CA ASP A 270 9.67 -4.46 -20.12
C ASP A 270 10.08 -2.99 -19.93
N GLN A 271 9.72 -2.16 -20.91
CA GLN A 271 10.05 -0.74 -20.88
C GLN A 271 9.40 -0.03 -19.68
N ASP A 272 8.20 -0.43 -19.27
CA ASP A 272 7.53 0.17 -18.12
C ASP A 272 8.29 -0.17 -16.82
N PHE A 273 8.78 -1.41 -16.69
CA PHE A 273 9.61 -1.80 -15.55
C PHE A 273 10.96 -1.09 -15.56
N GLU A 274 11.59 -0.91 -16.72
CA GLU A 274 12.82 -0.12 -16.82
C GLU A 274 12.61 1.34 -16.41
N ILE A 275 11.50 1.97 -16.85
CA ILE A 275 11.11 3.32 -16.42
C ILE A 275 10.93 3.36 -14.91
N LEU A 276 10.16 2.42 -14.35
CA LEU A 276 9.93 2.29 -12.92
C LEU A 276 11.26 2.18 -12.16
N ARG A 277 12.17 1.31 -12.61
CA ARG A 277 13.44 1.04 -11.95
C ARG A 277 14.38 2.25 -11.98
N TRP A 278 14.56 2.90 -13.14
CA TRP A 278 15.41 4.09 -13.24
C TRP A 278 14.83 5.28 -12.48
N TYR A 279 13.51 5.47 -12.53
CA TYR A 279 12.84 6.50 -11.76
C TYR A 279 12.96 6.25 -10.25
N SER A 280 12.75 5.00 -9.81
CA SER A 280 12.99 4.56 -8.43
C SER A 280 14.40 4.89 -7.95
N ARG A 281 15.44 4.58 -8.75
CA ARG A 281 16.84 4.89 -8.42
C ARG A 281 17.09 6.40 -8.25
N VAL A 282 16.45 7.26 -9.04
CA VAL A 282 16.58 8.71 -8.88
C VAL A 282 15.85 9.19 -7.61
N LEU A 283 14.62 8.74 -7.39
CA LEU A 283 13.87 9.07 -6.17
C LEU A 283 14.58 8.59 -4.91
N SER A 284 15.32 7.47 -4.98
CA SER A 284 16.05 6.90 -3.87
C SER A 284 17.49 7.37 -3.73
N GLY A 285 17.97 8.28 -4.59
CA GLY A 285 19.36 8.76 -4.59
C GLY A 285 20.40 7.69 -4.97
N GLN A 286 19.98 6.59 -5.59
CA GLN A 286 20.80 5.46 -6.01
C GLN A 286 21.21 5.51 -7.49
N ALA A 287 20.88 6.59 -8.20
CA ALA A 287 21.37 6.87 -9.56
C ALA A 287 22.26 8.11 -9.55
N THR A 288 23.41 8.03 -10.23
CA THR A 288 24.24 9.20 -10.51
C THR A 288 23.94 9.78 -11.87
N GLU A 289 24.15 11.09 -12.03
CA GLU A 289 24.00 11.78 -13.31
C GLU A 289 24.90 11.15 -14.41
N LEU A 290 26.12 10.74 -14.06
CA LEU A 290 27.03 10.06 -14.98
C LEU A 290 26.46 8.73 -15.50
N GLN A 291 25.88 7.92 -14.62
CA GLN A 291 25.23 6.67 -15.01
C GLN A 291 24.06 6.93 -15.96
N LEU A 292 23.22 7.90 -15.63
CA LEU A 292 22.06 8.26 -16.44
C LEU A 292 22.48 8.77 -17.82
N ASN A 293 23.45 9.70 -17.89
CA ASN A 293 23.98 10.22 -19.15
C ASN A 293 24.54 9.11 -20.07
N SER A 294 25.25 8.14 -19.50
CA SER A 294 25.74 6.98 -20.27
C SER A 294 24.61 6.15 -20.89
N MET A 295 23.51 5.98 -20.15
CA MET A 295 22.33 5.24 -20.63
C MET A 295 21.52 6.06 -21.65
N VAL A 296 21.39 7.37 -21.46
CA VAL A 296 20.77 8.29 -22.42
C VAL A 296 21.54 8.30 -23.74
N ALA A 297 22.88 8.29 -23.70
CA ALA A 297 23.72 8.17 -24.89
C ALA A 297 23.47 6.87 -25.68
N GLN A 298 22.98 5.82 -25.01
CA GLN A 298 22.56 4.55 -25.61
C GLN A 298 21.07 4.56 -26.03
N LYS A 299 20.42 5.73 -26.08
CA LYS A 299 18.99 5.92 -26.38
C LYS A 299 18.06 5.16 -25.43
N ASN A 300 18.43 5.06 -24.15
CA ASN A 300 17.57 4.46 -23.15
C ASN A 300 16.52 5.47 -22.64
N TYR A 301 15.29 5.33 -23.13
CA TYR A 301 14.15 6.18 -22.76
C TYR A 301 13.89 6.26 -21.24
N ALA A 302 14.04 5.13 -20.53
CA ALA A 302 13.80 5.08 -19.09
C ALA A 302 14.80 5.92 -18.31
N ALA A 303 16.08 5.82 -18.67
CA ALA A 303 17.13 6.65 -18.09
C ALA A 303 16.97 8.13 -18.45
N GLU A 304 16.43 8.44 -19.62
CA GLU A 304 16.14 9.81 -20.05
C GLU A 304 15.06 10.46 -19.17
N LEU A 305 13.93 9.78 -18.95
CA LEU A 305 12.91 10.26 -18.01
C LEU A 305 13.43 10.38 -16.58
N ALA A 306 14.28 9.45 -16.15
CA ALA A 306 14.91 9.52 -14.84
C ALA A 306 15.88 10.71 -14.73
N LEU A 307 16.66 11.01 -15.76
CA LEU A 307 17.55 12.17 -15.81
C LEU A 307 16.77 13.49 -15.80
N VAL A 308 15.63 13.56 -16.50
CA VAL A 308 14.70 14.69 -16.39
C VAL A 308 14.28 14.88 -14.93
N SER A 309 13.88 13.81 -14.24
CA SER A 309 13.52 13.88 -12.81
C SER A 309 14.67 14.36 -11.93
N LEU A 310 15.91 13.94 -12.22
CA LEU A 310 17.08 14.38 -11.46
C LEU A 310 17.31 15.89 -11.63
N HIS A 311 17.23 16.41 -12.86
CA HIS A 311 17.37 17.85 -13.10
C HIS A 311 16.22 18.67 -12.49
N ILE A 312 14.98 18.14 -12.48
CA ILE A 312 13.86 18.76 -11.75
C ILE A 312 14.19 18.88 -10.26
N GLN A 313 14.73 17.83 -9.62
CA GLN A 313 15.13 17.86 -8.20
C GLN A 313 16.25 18.87 -7.93
N GLN A 314 17.15 19.08 -8.90
CA GLN A 314 18.22 20.08 -8.85
C GLN A 314 17.74 21.51 -9.17
N GLY A 315 16.50 21.67 -9.67
CA GLY A 315 15.96 22.95 -10.12
C GLY A 315 16.42 23.39 -11.51
N ASP A 316 17.14 22.56 -12.26
CA ASP A 316 17.54 22.85 -13.64
C ASP A 316 16.44 22.48 -14.64
N PHE A 317 15.39 23.30 -14.65
CA PHE A 317 14.26 23.12 -15.56
C PHE A 317 14.63 23.34 -17.04
N SER A 318 15.77 23.96 -17.34
CA SER A 318 16.22 24.18 -18.72
C SER A 318 16.83 22.91 -19.30
N ALA A 319 17.73 22.26 -18.55
CA ALA A 319 18.27 20.96 -18.91
C ALA A 319 17.17 19.89 -18.98
N ALA A 320 16.26 19.89 -18.00
CA ALA A 320 15.11 18.99 -17.99
C ALA A 320 14.22 19.14 -19.24
N GLN A 321 13.92 20.36 -19.68
CA GLN A 321 13.11 20.57 -20.90
C GLN A 321 13.81 20.04 -22.16
N LYS A 322 15.12 20.26 -22.30
CA LYS A 322 15.87 19.77 -23.48
C LYS A 322 15.80 18.25 -23.62
N LEU A 323 15.89 17.53 -22.50
CA LEU A 323 15.74 16.08 -22.48
C LEU A 323 14.31 15.65 -22.78
N LEU A 324 13.31 16.37 -22.26
CA LEU A 324 11.90 16.11 -22.60
C LEU A 324 11.60 16.31 -24.08
N ASP A 325 12.21 17.30 -24.74
CA ASP A 325 12.04 17.52 -26.17
C ASP A 325 12.56 16.34 -27.02
N GLU A 326 13.59 15.62 -26.53
CA GLU A 326 14.09 14.40 -27.17
C GLU A 326 13.24 13.18 -26.80
N ALA A 327 12.90 13.01 -25.52
CA ALA A 327 12.00 11.96 -25.02
C ALA A 327 10.61 12.00 -25.72
N HIS A 328 10.12 13.19 -26.06
CA HIS A 328 8.87 13.40 -26.78
C HIS A 328 8.83 12.64 -28.11
N LYS A 329 9.96 12.56 -28.81
CA LYS A 329 10.07 11.87 -30.11
C LYS A 329 9.94 10.35 -29.98
N GLN A 330 10.16 9.82 -28.77
CA GLN A 330 10.07 8.39 -28.48
C GLN A 330 8.68 7.99 -27.98
N ASN A 331 8.19 8.61 -26.90
CA ASN A 331 6.85 8.32 -26.37
C ASN A 331 6.25 9.46 -25.52
N ALA A 332 5.66 10.46 -26.20
CA ALA A 332 4.98 11.58 -25.54
C ALA A 332 3.70 11.23 -24.76
N THR A 333 3.13 10.04 -24.96
CA THR A 333 1.85 9.64 -24.34
C THR A 333 2.01 8.96 -22.99
N HIS A 334 3.22 8.59 -22.61
CA HIS A 334 3.49 7.92 -21.35
C HIS A 334 3.15 8.83 -20.15
N ALA A 335 2.43 8.29 -19.15
CA ALA A 335 1.93 9.09 -18.02
C ALA A 335 3.06 9.82 -17.26
N LEU A 336 4.20 9.16 -17.03
CA LEU A 336 5.33 9.80 -16.35
C LEU A 336 5.93 10.94 -17.18
N PHE A 337 5.97 10.80 -18.52
CA PHE A 337 6.46 11.87 -19.39
C PHE A 337 5.59 13.13 -19.22
N ILE A 338 4.26 12.97 -19.27
CA ILE A 338 3.31 14.07 -19.10
C ILE A 338 3.46 14.72 -17.72
N ILE A 339 3.63 13.91 -16.66
CA ILE A 339 3.85 14.40 -15.30
C ILE A 339 5.13 15.24 -15.22
N LEU A 340 6.25 14.72 -15.71
CA LEU A 340 7.54 15.42 -15.70
C LEU A 340 7.52 16.69 -16.57
N GLN A 341 6.89 16.64 -17.74
CA GLN A 341 6.70 17.81 -18.60
C GLN A 341 5.88 18.90 -17.89
N THR A 342 4.86 18.50 -17.13
CA THR A 342 4.06 19.44 -16.34
C THR A 342 4.89 20.04 -15.21
N ASP A 343 5.71 19.24 -14.52
CA ASP A 343 6.62 19.71 -13.47
C ASP A 343 7.63 20.73 -13.98
N VAL A 344 8.24 20.49 -15.15
CA VAL A 344 9.16 21.43 -15.78
C VAL A 344 8.46 22.75 -16.11
N LEU A 345 7.25 22.71 -16.69
CA LEU A 345 6.50 23.91 -17.03
C LEU A 345 6.07 24.70 -15.79
N LEU A 346 5.62 24.01 -14.73
CA LEU A 346 5.30 24.66 -13.45
C LEU A 346 6.54 25.27 -12.80
N GLY A 347 7.69 24.59 -12.84
CA GLY A 347 8.98 25.09 -12.35
C GLY A 347 9.46 26.34 -13.09
N GLN A 348 9.16 26.43 -14.40
CA GLN A 348 9.40 27.62 -15.23
C GLN A 348 8.31 28.69 -15.11
N ASN A 349 7.33 28.53 -14.20
CA ASN A 349 6.19 29.43 -14.02
C ASN A 349 5.28 29.58 -15.26
N LYS A 350 5.30 28.60 -16.19
CA LYS A 350 4.44 28.53 -17.38
C LYS A 350 3.15 27.78 -17.08
N ILE A 351 2.31 28.37 -16.22
CA ILE A 351 1.14 27.70 -15.64
C ILE A 351 0.11 27.29 -16.70
N SER A 352 -0.19 28.16 -17.68
CA SER A 352 -1.14 27.86 -18.75
C SER A 352 -0.70 26.68 -19.62
N ASP A 353 0.60 26.62 -19.95
CA ASP A 353 1.18 25.53 -20.73
C ASP A 353 1.15 24.22 -19.95
N ALA A 354 1.48 24.27 -18.65
CA ALA A 354 1.40 23.12 -17.75
C ALA A 354 -0.01 22.53 -17.69
N LEU A 355 -1.03 23.39 -17.56
CA LEU A 355 -2.43 22.94 -17.60
C LEU A 355 -2.78 22.27 -18.91
N ASN A 356 -2.41 22.87 -20.04
CA ASN A 356 -2.68 22.32 -21.36
C ASN A 356 -1.99 20.96 -21.58
N ALA A 357 -0.78 20.79 -21.04
CA ALA A 357 -0.01 19.55 -21.17
C ALA A 357 -0.67 18.36 -20.47
N VAL A 358 -1.26 18.56 -19.27
CA VAL A 358 -1.79 17.44 -18.47
C VAL A 358 -3.30 17.22 -18.60
N ARG A 359 -4.07 18.27 -18.93
CA ARG A 359 -5.54 18.28 -18.88
C ARG A 359 -6.17 17.14 -19.69
N SER A 360 -5.80 17.02 -20.96
CA SER A 360 -6.39 16.01 -21.85
C SER A 360 -6.16 14.60 -21.32
N SER A 361 -4.94 14.30 -20.88
CA SER A 361 -4.59 12.99 -20.36
C SER A 361 -5.29 12.67 -19.03
N ALA A 362 -5.41 13.64 -18.13
CA ALA A 362 -6.14 13.47 -16.86
C ALA A 362 -7.64 13.23 -17.08
N ILE A 363 -8.24 13.83 -18.11
CA ILE A 363 -9.64 13.62 -18.49
C ILE A 363 -9.86 12.23 -19.11
N VAL A 364 -8.95 11.79 -19.98
CA VAL A 364 -9.04 10.48 -20.66
C VAL A 364 -8.74 9.32 -19.72
N MET A 365 -7.89 9.53 -18.71
CA MET A 365 -7.54 8.54 -17.68
C MET A 365 -7.99 9.01 -16.29
N PRO A 366 -9.31 9.09 -16.02
CA PRO A 366 -9.85 9.63 -14.77
C PRO A 366 -9.48 8.80 -13.54
N GLU A 367 -9.14 7.51 -13.70
CA GLU A 367 -8.69 6.61 -12.65
C GLU A 367 -7.19 6.78 -12.31
N ASN A 368 -6.40 7.38 -13.19
CA ASN A 368 -4.97 7.58 -12.97
C ASN A 368 -4.75 8.69 -11.93
N ARG A 369 -4.53 8.28 -10.67
CA ARG A 369 -4.36 9.17 -9.52
C ARG A 369 -3.19 10.12 -9.72
N ALA A 370 -2.02 9.62 -10.13
CA ALA A 370 -0.84 10.46 -10.34
C ALA A 370 -1.05 11.61 -11.34
N LEU A 371 -1.65 11.33 -12.50
CA LEU A 371 -1.97 12.35 -13.50
C LEU A 371 -2.99 13.36 -12.98
N ASN A 372 -4.03 12.88 -12.30
CA ASN A 372 -5.06 13.75 -11.76
C ASN A 372 -4.55 14.62 -10.61
N TYR A 373 -3.63 14.13 -9.79
CA TYR A 373 -2.94 14.93 -8.76
C TYR A 373 -2.05 16.00 -9.39
N LYS A 374 -1.32 15.67 -10.46
CA LYS A 374 -0.54 16.66 -11.20
C LYS A 374 -1.43 17.72 -11.88
N TYR A 375 -2.58 17.31 -12.42
CA TYR A 375 -3.58 18.23 -12.95
C TYR A 375 -4.18 19.13 -11.86
N ALA A 376 -4.52 18.58 -10.69
CA ALA A 376 -5.00 19.34 -9.54
C ALA A 376 -3.94 20.36 -9.07
N GLU A 377 -2.65 20.00 -9.03
CA GLU A 377 -1.58 20.94 -8.73
C GLU A 377 -1.53 22.10 -9.73
N ALA A 378 -1.59 21.81 -11.03
CA ALA A 378 -1.62 22.83 -12.07
C ALA A 378 -2.85 23.75 -11.94
N LEU A 379 -4.03 23.19 -11.61
CA LEU A 379 -5.26 23.96 -11.35
C LEU A 379 -5.11 24.87 -10.13
N ILE A 380 -4.51 24.38 -9.03
CA ILE A 380 -4.23 25.19 -7.84
C ILE A 380 -3.32 26.37 -8.18
N ARG A 381 -2.28 26.15 -8.98
CA ARG A 381 -1.37 27.22 -9.45
C ARG A 381 -2.10 28.23 -10.35
N ASN A 382 -3.04 27.76 -11.15
CA ASN A 382 -3.92 28.59 -11.97
C ASN A 382 -5.10 29.23 -11.21
N LYS A 383 -5.22 28.97 -9.90
CA LYS A 383 -6.30 29.45 -9.02
C LYS A 383 -7.69 28.88 -9.33
N ASP A 384 -7.78 27.78 -10.06
CA ASP A 384 -9.03 27.02 -10.22
C ASP A 384 -9.19 26.02 -9.06
N TYR A 385 -9.46 26.57 -7.88
CA TYR A 385 -9.55 25.79 -6.64
C TYR A 385 -10.77 24.86 -6.61
N ALA A 386 -11.88 25.27 -7.24
CA ALA A 386 -13.11 24.48 -7.28
C ALA A 386 -12.90 23.17 -8.05
N GLN A 387 -12.30 23.24 -9.25
CA GLN A 387 -12.03 22.03 -10.02
C GLN A 387 -10.96 21.15 -9.35
N ALA A 388 -9.90 21.75 -8.79
CA ALA A 388 -8.89 21.01 -8.05
C ALA A 388 -9.49 20.24 -6.86
N GLN A 389 -10.37 20.88 -6.09
CA GLN A 389 -11.03 20.26 -4.95
C GLN A 389 -11.86 19.04 -5.34
N ILE A 390 -12.64 19.12 -6.43
CA ILE A 390 -13.46 17.99 -6.92
C ILE A 390 -12.58 16.78 -7.25
N ILE A 391 -11.46 17.01 -7.94
CA ILE A 391 -10.53 15.94 -8.32
C ILE A 391 -9.92 15.29 -7.07
N LEU A 392 -9.40 16.10 -6.14
CA LEU A 392 -8.74 15.59 -4.94
C LEU A 392 -9.70 14.84 -4.01
N GLN A 393 -10.92 15.36 -3.83
CA GLN A 393 -11.94 14.70 -3.00
C GLN A 393 -12.31 13.32 -3.52
N ARG A 394 -12.40 13.12 -4.84
CA ARG A 394 -12.70 11.81 -5.43
C ARG A 394 -11.72 10.73 -4.96
N PHE A 395 -10.41 11.01 -4.99
CA PHE A 395 -9.40 10.04 -4.56
C PHE A 395 -9.34 9.90 -3.04
N LEU A 396 -9.46 10.99 -2.29
CA LEU A 396 -9.45 10.97 -0.82
C LEU A 396 -10.67 10.27 -0.21
N GLN A 397 -11.81 10.24 -0.92
CA GLN A 397 -12.97 9.44 -0.52
C GLN A 397 -12.70 7.93 -0.65
N LEU A 398 -11.96 7.52 -1.69
CA LEU A 398 -11.57 6.13 -1.91
C LEU A 398 -10.45 5.69 -0.96
N ASN A 399 -9.47 6.57 -0.72
CA ASN A 399 -8.36 6.34 0.18
C ASN A 399 -8.10 7.55 1.08
N PRO A 400 -8.73 7.62 2.27
CA PRO A 400 -8.54 8.74 3.20
C PRO A 400 -7.15 8.77 3.84
N ARG A 401 -6.29 7.79 3.56
CA ARG A 401 -4.91 7.70 4.06
C ARG A 401 -3.88 8.35 3.12
N ASP A 402 -4.31 8.78 1.93
CA ASP A 402 -3.41 9.32 0.92
C ASP A 402 -2.86 10.70 1.32
N VAL A 403 -1.64 10.70 1.84
CA VAL A 403 -0.92 11.89 2.28
C VAL A 403 -0.69 12.88 1.13
N SER A 404 -0.44 12.39 -0.09
CA SER A 404 -0.19 13.25 -1.26
C SER A 404 -1.44 14.05 -1.62
N GLY A 405 -2.61 13.41 -1.57
CA GLY A 405 -3.90 14.09 -1.76
C GLY A 405 -4.17 15.13 -0.67
N TRP A 406 -3.94 14.79 0.59
CA TRP A 406 -4.14 15.74 1.70
C TRP A 406 -3.18 16.94 1.66
N ARG A 407 -1.95 16.77 1.17
CA ARG A 407 -1.02 17.87 0.96
C ARG A 407 -1.47 18.82 -0.13
N LEU A 408 -1.99 18.30 -1.24
CA LEU A 408 -2.57 19.14 -2.29
C LEU A 408 -3.81 19.90 -1.78
N MET A 409 -4.66 19.26 -0.97
CA MET A 409 -5.79 19.93 -0.31
C MET A 409 -5.32 21.04 0.64
N LEU A 410 -4.26 20.80 1.41
CA LEU A 410 -3.65 21.80 2.29
C LEU A 410 -3.03 22.96 1.50
N GLN A 411 -2.30 22.67 0.41
CA GLN A 411 -1.72 23.67 -0.48
C GLN A 411 -2.81 24.55 -1.09
N MET A 412 -3.88 23.93 -1.60
CA MET A 412 -5.05 24.62 -2.13
C MET A 412 -5.69 25.55 -1.09
N ALA A 413 -5.99 25.05 0.11
CA ALA A 413 -6.61 25.85 1.18
C ALA A 413 -5.71 27.02 1.65
N ASN A 414 -4.38 26.86 1.59
CA ASN A 414 -3.47 27.96 1.88
C ASN A 414 -3.47 29.02 0.77
N ALA A 415 -3.59 28.60 -0.49
CA ALA A 415 -3.58 29.47 -1.66
C ALA A 415 -4.89 30.25 -1.85
N ASP A 416 -6.03 29.62 -1.58
CA ASP A 416 -7.35 30.23 -1.67
C ASP A 416 -7.60 31.15 -0.46
N ARG A 417 -7.27 32.44 -0.61
CA ARG A 417 -7.38 33.43 0.46
C ARG A 417 -8.81 33.85 0.77
N ASP A 418 -9.70 33.70 -0.20
CA ASP A 418 -11.07 34.20 -0.17
C ASP A 418 -12.09 33.11 0.22
N ALA A 419 -11.64 31.85 0.29
CA ALA A 419 -12.47 30.72 0.72
C ALA A 419 -13.16 30.94 2.07
N THR A 420 -14.47 30.67 2.08
CA THR A 420 -15.23 30.55 3.34
C THR A 420 -14.67 29.38 4.15
N PHE A 421 -14.47 29.60 5.46
CA PHE A 421 -13.85 28.62 6.37
C PHE A 421 -12.39 28.25 6.06
N ARG A 422 -11.65 29.07 5.30
CA ARG A 422 -10.22 28.85 5.00
C ARG A 422 -9.42 28.39 6.20
N SER A 423 -9.43 29.16 7.29
CA SER A 423 -8.65 28.84 8.50
C SER A 423 -9.00 27.48 9.10
N ILE A 424 -10.28 27.10 9.05
CA ILE A 424 -10.75 25.80 9.54
C ILE A 424 -10.25 24.69 8.61
N ASN A 425 -10.37 24.86 7.29
CA ASN A 425 -9.95 23.86 6.31
C ASN A 425 -8.43 23.66 6.29
N VAL A 426 -7.64 24.73 6.43
CA VAL A 426 -6.17 24.64 6.58
C VAL A 426 -5.82 23.76 7.79
N LEU A 427 -6.45 23.97 8.94
CA LEU A 427 -6.20 23.18 10.14
C LEU A 427 -6.66 21.73 9.99
N ARG A 428 -7.82 21.50 9.35
CA ARG A 428 -8.34 20.15 9.08
C ARG A 428 -7.41 19.36 8.16
N TYR A 429 -7.00 19.93 7.03
CA TYR A 429 -6.14 19.24 6.07
C TYR A 429 -4.73 19.06 6.61
N ARG A 430 -4.20 20.05 7.35
CA ARG A 430 -2.93 19.91 8.09
C ARG A 430 -3.00 18.74 9.05
N ALA A 431 -4.08 18.61 9.82
CA ALA A 431 -4.22 17.52 10.76
C ALA A 431 -4.24 16.15 10.07
N GLU A 432 -4.89 16.00 8.92
CA GLU A 432 -4.86 14.73 8.18
C GLU A 432 -3.45 14.40 7.67
N VAL A 433 -2.70 15.39 7.16
CA VAL A 433 -1.28 15.19 6.80
C VAL A 433 -0.48 14.78 8.03
N GLU A 434 -0.55 15.54 9.12
CA GLU A 434 0.19 15.27 10.36
C GLU A 434 -0.15 13.86 10.89
N TYR A 435 -1.44 13.50 10.89
CA TYR A 435 -1.92 12.22 11.40
C TYR A 435 -1.34 11.05 10.61
N TRP A 436 -1.52 11.04 9.28
CA TRP A 436 -1.06 9.93 8.44
C TRP A 436 0.47 9.89 8.29
N THR A 437 1.17 10.99 8.54
CA THR A 437 2.64 11.00 8.69
C THR A 437 3.14 10.62 10.10
N GLY A 438 2.25 10.26 11.01
CA GLY A 438 2.59 9.81 12.37
C GLY A 438 2.82 10.91 13.42
N ASN A 439 2.62 12.18 13.05
CA ASN A 439 2.59 13.31 13.98
C ASN A 439 1.21 13.45 14.67
N GLU A 440 0.71 12.35 15.26
CA GLU A 440 -0.66 12.23 15.81
C GLU A 440 -0.99 13.33 16.84
N GLU A 441 -0.03 13.73 17.67
CA GLU A 441 -0.26 14.77 18.68
C GLU A 441 -0.49 16.15 18.05
N ASN A 442 0.29 16.51 17.03
CA ASN A 442 0.11 17.78 16.33
C ASN A 442 -1.20 17.76 15.54
N ALA A 443 -1.56 16.63 14.93
CA ALA A 443 -2.83 16.47 14.25
C ALA A 443 -4.03 16.77 15.17
N ILE A 444 -4.02 16.20 16.38
CA ILE A 444 -5.08 16.43 17.38
C ILE A 444 -5.10 17.91 17.80
N LYS A 445 -3.93 18.54 18.02
CA LYS A 445 -3.86 19.98 18.34
C LYS A 445 -4.44 20.84 17.22
N SER A 446 -4.10 20.54 15.97
CA SER A 446 -4.61 21.20 14.77
C SER A 446 -6.14 21.09 14.68
N LEU A 447 -6.73 19.91 14.90
CA LEU A 447 -8.19 19.74 14.89
C LEU A 447 -8.89 20.40 16.07
N LEU A 448 -8.33 20.34 17.28
CA LEU A 448 -8.89 21.05 18.45
C LEU A 448 -8.89 22.57 18.24
N GLN A 449 -7.91 23.12 17.52
CA GLN A 449 -7.94 24.51 17.10
C GLN A 449 -9.04 24.75 16.04
N ALA A 450 -9.20 23.85 15.07
CA ALA A 450 -10.25 23.94 14.05
C ALA A 450 -11.66 23.91 14.68
N GLU A 451 -11.89 23.01 15.66
CA GLU A 451 -13.15 22.89 16.40
C GLU A 451 -13.52 24.20 17.11
N ARG A 452 -12.55 24.81 17.80
CA ARG A 452 -12.75 26.10 18.50
C ARG A 452 -13.16 27.24 17.57
N ILE A 453 -12.60 27.27 16.36
CA ILE A 453 -12.95 28.27 15.34
C ILE A 453 -14.31 27.95 14.71
N ALA A 454 -14.67 26.66 14.58
CA ALA A 454 -15.91 26.21 13.99
C ALA A 454 -17.15 26.32 14.90
N LYS A 455 -17.01 26.84 16.13
CA LYS A 455 -18.06 26.86 17.17
C LYS A 455 -19.42 27.40 16.71
N ASP A 456 -19.41 28.38 15.79
CA ASP A 456 -20.63 29.03 15.31
C ASP A 456 -21.36 28.18 14.24
N SER A 457 -20.69 27.18 13.67
CA SER A 457 -21.25 26.18 12.76
C SER A 457 -21.41 24.83 13.47
N LYS A 458 -22.61 24.57 14.00
CA LYS A 458 -22.91 23.33 14.75
C LYS A 458 -22.54 22.06 13.97
N SER A 459 -22.87 22.01 12.68
CA SER A 459 -22.57 20.85 11.83
C SER A 459 -21.07 20.65 11.66
N LEU A 460 -20.32 21.70 11.33
CA LEU A 460 -18.87 21.61 11.11
C LEU A 460 -18.13 21.28 12.41
N SER A 461 -18.52 21.90 13.53
CA SER A 461 -17.98 21.60 14.85
C SER A 461 -18.20 20.14 15.23
N ALA A 462 -19.39 19.58 14.97
CA ALA A 462 -19.68 18.18 15.28
C ALA A 462 -18.83 17.21 14.44
N THR A 463 -18.66 17.47 13.15
CA THR A 463 -17.79 16.65 12.28
C THR A 463 -16.33 16.70 12.72
N ILE A 464 -15.81 17.88 13.09
CA ILE A 464 -14.43 18.01 13.57
C ILE A 464 -14.27 17.27 14.91
N LYS A 465 -15.21 17.44 15.83
CA LYS A 465 -15.21 16.75 17.12
C LYS A 465 -15.16 15.23 16.96
N GLN A 466 -15.99 14.67 16.08
CA GLN A 466 -15.98 13.23 15.80
C GLN A 466 -14.60 12.74 15.33
N ARG A 467 -13.92 13.52 14.47
CA ARG A 467 -12.57 13.19 13.99
C ARG A 467 -11.52 13.32 15.09
N VAL A 468 -11.63 14.32 15.98
CA VAL A 468 -10.78 14.45 17.17
C VAL A 468 -10.91 13.24 18.08
N ASP A 469 -12.13 12.86 18.44
CA ASP A 469 -12.42 11.73 19.32
C ASP A 469 -11.87 10.42 18.71
N GLN A 470 -12.00 10.26 17.39
CA GLN A 470 -11.40 9.14 16.66
C GLN A 470 -9.87 9.13 16.78
N MET A 471 -9.19 10.23 16.43
CA MET A 471 -7.72 10.30 16.49
C MET A 471 -7.18 10.11 17.91
N GLN A 472 -7.87 10.63 18.92
CA GLN A 472 -7.53 10.43 20.32
C GLN A 472 -7.63 8.96 20.72
N LYS A 473 -8.74 8.29 20.37
CA LYS A 473 -8.93 6.86 20.65
C LYS A 473 -7.85 6.01 19.98
N GLU A 474 -7.54 6.29 18.71
CA GLU A 474 -6.53 5.55 17.94
C GLU A 474 -5.11 5.80 18.45
N ARG A 475 -4.78 7.01 18.91
CA ARG A 475 -3.49 7.34 19.54
C ARG A 475 -3.22 6.55 20.82
N MET A 476 -4.26 6.19 21.56
CA MET A 476 -4.14 5.40 22.80
C MET A 476 -3.70 3.95 22.56
N LEU A 477 -3.74 3.47 21.31
CA LEU A 477 -3.16 2.19 20.94
C LEU A 477 -1.63 2.27 21.08
N LYS A 478 -1.09 1.51 22.02
CA LYS A 478 0.36 1.34 22.19
C LYS A 478 0.79 0.12 21.38
N ILE A 479 1.62 0.35 20.37
CA ILE A 479 2.41 -0.69 19.70
C ILE A 479 3.81 -0.69 20.31
#